data_AF-A0A9D4J1Z7-F1
#
_entry.id   AF-A0A9D4J1Z7-F1
#
_cell.length_a   1.000
_cell.length_b   1.000
_cell.length_c   1.000
_cell.angle_alpha   90.00
_cell.angle_beta   90.00
_cell.angle_gamma   90.00
#
_symmetry.space_group_name_H-M   'P 1'
#
loop_
_entity.id
_entity.type
_entity.pdbx_description
1 polymer ?
#
loop_
_entity_poly.entity_id
_entity_poly.type
_entity_poly.pdbx_seq_one_letter_code
_entity_poly.pdbx_strand_id
1 'polypeptide(L)' 'MTEFESLTVDDLRKCAMHLVESYPDGIEASFVDEFFQFKAILEADQDRTITYMSELLNLDGG' A
#
# COMPACT_ATOMS: atom_id res chain seq x y z
N MET A 1 -2.78 10.06 12.79
CA MET A 1 -2.41 8.68 12.47
C MET A 1 -3.62 7.81 12.68
N THR A 2 -4.15 7.26 11.60
CA THR A 2 -5.14 6.19 11.70
C THR A 2 -4.39 4.91 12.08
N GLU A 3 -5.00 4.02 12.87
CA GLU A 3 -4.37 2.76 13.32
C GLU A 3 -3.88 1.86 12.15
N PHE A 4 -4.36 2.12 10.94
CA PHE A 4 -3.99 1.44 9.71
C PHE A 4 -2.58 1.77 9.21
N GLU A 5 -2.03 2.95 9.50
CA GLU A 5 -0.68 3.36 9.06
C GLU A 5 0.43 2.57 9.78
N SER A 6 0.12 1.98 10.94
CA SER A 6 1.04 1.15 11.73
C SER A 6 0.97 -0.34 11.43
N LEU A 7 0.03 -0.79 10.59
CA LEU A 7 -0.15 -2.22 10.31
C LEU A 7 0.91 -2.73 9.34
N THR A 8 1.43 -3.91 9.64
CA THR A 8 2.33 -4.59 8.71
C THR A 8 1.58 -5.05 7.46
N VAL A 9 2.33 -5.33 6.39
CA VAL A 9 1.80 -5.92 5.15
C VAL A 9 1.01 -7.21 5.44
N ASP A 10 1.50 -8.02 6.38
CA ASP A 10 0.85 -9.27 6.80
C ASP A 10 -0.46 -9.03 7.56
N ASP A 11 -0.51 -8.02 8.43
CA ASP A 11 -1.73 -7.68 9.17
C ASP A 11 -2.81 -7.14 8.23
N LEU A 12 -2.42 -6.31 7.26
CA LEU A 12 -3.32 -5.83 6.23
C LEU A 12 -3.87 -6.97 5.37
N ARG A 13 -3.07 -8.03 5.13
CA ARG A 13 -3.53 -9.21 4.39
C ARG A 13 -4.64 -9.92 5.15
N LYS A 14 -4.42 -10.14 6.45
CA LYS A 14 -5.41 -10.78 7.33
C LYS A 14 -6.70 -9.96 7.39
N CYS A 15 -6.59 -8.64 7.49
CA CYS A 15 -7.76 -7.77 7.46
C CYS A 15 -8.53 -7.86 6.14
N ALA A 16 -7.84 -7.88 5.00
CA ALA A 16 -8.48 -8.00 3.68
C ALA A 16 -9.16 -9.38 3.51
N MET A 17 -8.50 -10.46 3.94
CA MET A 17 -9.10 -11.81 3.92
C MET A 17 -10.35 -11.87 4.82
N HIS A 18 -10.25 -11.35 6.05
CA HIS A 18 -11.38 -11.28 6.97
C HIS A 18 -12.56 -10.48 6.38
N LEU A 19 -12.27 -9.42 5.61
CA LEU A 19 -13.29 -8.62 4.94
C LEU A 19 -14.02 -9.45 3.88
N VAL A 20 -13.30 -10.19 3.03
CA VAL A 20 -13.87 -11.10 2.03
C VAL A 20 -14.72 -12.19 2.69
N GLU A 21 -14.21 -12.80 3.76
CA GLU A 21 -14.93 -13.84 4.51
C GLU A 21 -16.20 -13.31 5.19
N SER A 22 -16.19 -12.05 5.66
CA SER A 22 -17.33 -11.42 6.32
C SER A 22 -18.41 -10.96 5.34
N TYR A 23 -18.05 -10.72 4.07
CA TYR A 23 -18.95 -10.19 3.04
C TYR A 23 -18.82 -10.97 1.72
N PRO A 24 -19.09 -12.29 1.70
CA PRO A 24 -18.84 -13.14 0.54
C PRO A 24 -19.67 -12.78 -0.69
N ASP A 25 -20.84 -12.15 -0.51
CA ASP A 25 -21.72 -11.70 -1.61
C ASP A 25 -21.46 -10.24 -2.01
N GLY A 26 -20.66 -9.50 -1.24
CA GLY A 26 -20.39 -8.06 -1.45
C GLY A 26 -18.97 -7.75 -1.87
N ILE A 27 -18.04 -8.69 -1.68
CA ILE A 27 -16.62 -8.51 -1.93
C ILE A 27 -16.10 -9.74 -2.65
N GLU A 28 -15.52 -9.51 -3.83
CA GLU A 28 -14.95 -10.58 -4.64
C GLU A 28 -13.71 -11.17 -3.97
N ALA A 29 -13.48 -12.47 -4.16
CA ALA A 29 -12.31 -13.15 -3.60
C ALA A 29 -10.98 -12.60 -4.12
N SER A 30 -10.98 -12.00 -5.32
CA SER A 30 -9.81 -11.33 -5.92
C SER A 30 -9.40 -10.05 -5.19
N PHE A 31 -10.28 -9.48 -4.36
CA PHE A 31 -10.04 -8.21 -3.67
C PHE A 31 -8.72 -8.19 -2.89
N VAL A 32 -8.36 -9.31 -2.24
CA VAL A 32 -7.11 -9.40 -1.46
C VAL A 32 -5.90 -9.19 -2.37
N ASP A 33 -5.84 -9.87 -3.51
CA ASP A 33 -4.72 -9.78 -4.44
C ASP A 33 -4.64 -8.40 -5.10
N GLU A 34 -5.78 -7.85 -5.50
CA GLU A 34 -5.88 -6.50 -6.11
C GLU A 34 -5.45 -5.41 -5.13
N PHE A 35 -5.87 -5.53 -3.86
CA PHE A 35 -5.47 -4.61 -2.80
C PHE A 35 -3.94 -4.59 -2.60
N PHE A 36 -3.28 -5.76 -2.64
CA PHE A 36 -1.82 -5.82 -2.55
C PHE A 36 -1.11 -5.26 -3.77
N GLN A 37 -1.61 -5.55 -4.97
CA GLN A 37 -1.05 -4.97 -6.19
C GLN A 37 -1.13 -3.44 -6.16
N PHE A 38 -2.29 -2.90 -5.75
CA PHE A 38 -2.48 -1.46 -5.61
C PHE A 38 -1.54 -0.86 -4.54
N LYS A 39 -1.41 -1.50 -3.38
CA LYS A 39 -0.50 -1.04 -2.33
C LYS A 39 0.97 -1.03 -2.79
N ALA A 40 1.41 -2.08 -3.49
CA ALA A 40 2.76 -2.18 -4.02
C ALA A 40 3.04 -1.07 -5.06
N ILE A 41 2.06 -0.74 -5.90
CA ILE A 41 2.17 0.38 -6.85
C ILE A 41 2.32 1.71 -6.10
N LEU A 42 1.51 1.95 -5.06
CA LEU A 42 1.60 3.16 -4.26
C LEU A 42 2.95 3.31 -3.56
N GLU A 43 3.46 2.23 -2.96
CA GLU A 43 4.79 2.22 -2.31
C GLU A 43 5.90 2.50 -3.35
N ALA A 44 5.84 1.87 -4.53
CA ALA A 44 6.80 2.10 -5.60
C ALA A 44 6.76 3.55 -6.15
N ASP A 45 5.58 4.17 -6.20
CA ASP A 45 5.44 5.56 -6.65
C ASP A 45 5.94 6.56 -5.59
N GLN A 46 5.74 6.26 -4.30
CA GLN A 46 6.32 7.01 -3.20
C GLN A 46 7.86 6.93 -3.22
N ASP A 47 8.43 5.75 -3.42
CA ASP A 47 9.88 5.56 -3.52
C ASP A 47 10.48 6.33 -4.71
N ARG A 48 9.80 6.32 -5.86
CA ARG A 48 10.21 7.12 -7.03
C ARG A 48 10.17 8.61 -6.74
N THR A 49 9.13 9.08 -6.08
CA THR A 49 8.97 10.49 -5.70
C THR A 49 10.06 10.93 -4.72
N ILE A 50 10.40 10.10 -3.73
CA ILE A 50 11.51 10.35 -2.78
C ILE A 50 12.85 10.38 -3.51
N THR A 51 13.07 9.44 -4.44
CA THR A 51 14.30 9.38 -5.25
C THR A 51 14.46 10.66 -6.08
N TYR A 52 13.41 11.06 -6.80
CA TYR A 52 13.41 12.27 -7.61
C TYR A 52 13.64 13.55 -6.78
N MET A 53 12.98 13.67 -5.62
CA MET A 53 13.23 14.81 -4.72
C MET A 53 14.66 14.83 -4.18
N SER A 54 15.24 13.66 -3.88
CA SER A 54 16.65 13.55 -3.43
C SER A 54 17.62 13.97 -4.53
N GLU A 55 17.35 13.59 -5.78
CA GLU A 55 18.13 14.04 -6.95
C GLU A 55 18.05 15.56 -7.14
N LEU A 56 16.85 16.15 -7.04
CA LEU A 56 16.68 17.60 -7.14
C LEU A 56 17.43 18.36 -6.04
N LEU A 57 17.37 17.88 -4.79
CA LEU A 57 18.09 18.49 -3.67
C LEU A 57 19.62 18.39 -3.85
N ASN A 58 20.11 17.29 -4.43
CA ASN A 58 21.54 17.14 -4.74
C ASN A 58 21.99 18.02 -5.93
N LEU A 59 21.08 18.35 -6.86
CA LEU A 59 21.36 19.20 -8.01
C LEU A 59 21.39 20.70 -7.66
N ASP A 60 20.64 21.13 -6.63
CA ASP A 60 20.53 22.55 -6.23
C ASP A 60 21.67 23.03 -5.30
N GLY A 61 22.64 22.15 -5.01
CA GLY A 61 23.91 22.50 -4.36
C GLY A 61 23.96 22.20 -2.86
N GLY A 62 24.70 21.15 -2.50
CA GLY A 62 25.24 20.91 -1.16
C GLY A 62 26.56 21.63 -0.92
#